data_AF-A0A2W6UPN0-F1
#
_entry.id   AF-A0A2W6UPN0-F1
#
_cell.length_a   1.000
_cell.length_b   1.000
_cell.length_c   1.000
_cell.angle_alpha   90.00
_cell.angle_beta   90.00
_cell.angle_gamma   90.00
#
_symmetry.space_group_name_H-M   'P 1'
#
loop_
_entity.id
_entity.type
_entity.pdbx_description
1 polymer ?
#
loop_
_entity_poly.entity_id
_entity_poly.type
_entity_poly.pdbx_seq_one_letter_code
_entity_poly.pdbx_strand_id
1 'polypeptide(L)'
;MHMGELKDWVREAVQISDQESDFNALAAAFRLAIMSLLSSRMSAEVLEETMTGTVLGALATSVKICGDAYEGDSRPGCSWVKYSKAGKTWSSESKSGADFAIFIDMGGCDFRLAVFQAKRKTTASSKINVEQKRDGSTTDSGIPQFLRLVEYARTIHEANGGAGFCLDNAKWVHYLVYEQSALYCCSLDQLESLEGGYLSRAALADIDDASRQLAASHAASCEESAEFAIGGSREDSSPVVSTHEGSSPAASSLGTIDLEQVELRSFLEVLDSGANGCGEEAGWLKIETAESMELILGQLVMLMPVCFAKDESSPAPEPEMRKSLDINPPLDFKKISSSVFSVDGRFIRPKFDAKKVVASKSSRREVESGLADRVAERRAKEDKGPSLGLSGKGSSKSDRKNKI
;
A
#
# COMPACT_ATOMS: atom_id res chain seq x y z
N MET A 1 -30.30 10.79 19.43
CA MET A 1 -30.87 10.42 18.13
C MET A 1 -31.52 9.07 18.34
N HIS A 2 -32.83 8.97 18.16
CA HIS A 2 -33.49 7.67 18.11
C HIS A 2 -32.97 6.91 16.88
N MET A 3 -32.83 5.58 16.94
CA MET A 3 -32.24 4.80 15.84
C MET A 3 -32.97 5.01 14.50
N GLY A 4 -34.29 5.17 14.52
CA GLY A 4 -35.07 5.51 13.33
C GLY A 4 -34.60 6.82 12.67
N GLU A 5 -34.31 7.84 13.49
CA GLU A 5 -33.78 9.11 12.99
C GLU A 5 -32.39 8.93 12.36
N LEU A 6 -31.53 8.06 12.93
CA LEU A 6 -30.19 7.81 12.40
C LEU A 6 -30.25 7.10 11.04
N LYS A 7 -31.12 6.10 10.89
CA LYS A 7 -31.32 5.40 9.62
C LYS A 7 -31.84 6.34 8.54
N ASP A 8 -32.83 7.16 8.86
CA ASP A 8 -33.40 8.14 7.92
C ASP A 8 -32.33 9.17 7.51
N TRP A 9 -31.54 9.65 8.47
CA TRP A 9 -30.42 10.54 8.18
C TRP A 9 -29.37 9.90 7.26
N VAL A 10 -28.98 8.65 7.50
CA VAL A 10 -28.02 7.95 6.61
C VAL A 10 -28.61 7.83 5.21
N ARG A 11 -29.90 7.46 5.08
CA ARG A 11 -30.56 7.31 3.78
C ARG A 11 -30.61 8.61 3.00
N GLU A 12 -30.93 9.71 3.66
CA GLU A 12 -30.87 11.05 3.07
C GLU A 12 -29.44 11.42 2.67
N ALA A 13 -28.47 11.21 3.56
CA ALA A 13 -27.07 11.57 3.33
C ALA A 13 -26.45 10.83 2.14
N VAL A 14 -26.83 9.57 1.93
CA VAL A 14 -26.34 8.75 0.81
C VAL A 14 -27.28 8.69 -0.40
N GLN A 15 -28.33 9.53 -0.40
CA GLN A 15 -29.29 9.68 -1.50
C GLN A 15 -29.91 8.35 -1.96
N ILE A 16 -30.20 7.44 -1.03
CA ILE A 16 -30.88 6.19 -1.35
C ILE A 16 -32.34 6.47 -1.68
N SER A 17 -32.82 5.92 -2.78
CA SER A 17 -34.24 5.97 -3.15
C SER A 17 -35.10 5.15 -2.18
N ASP A 18 -36.31 5.61 -1.87
CA ASP A 18 -37.29 4.84 -1.08
C ASP A 18 -37.67 3.49 -1.70
N GLN A 19 -37.39 3.30 -2.99
CA GLN A 19 -37.64 2.06 -3.71
C GLN A 19 -36.51 1.02 -3.58
N GLU A 20 -35.35 1.38 -3.03
CA GLU A 20 -34.19 0.48 -2.89
C GLU A 20 -34.30 -0.28 -1.54
N SER A 21 -35.04 -1.40 -1.55
CA SER A 21 -35.30 -2.21 -0.36
C SER A 21 -34.10 -3.04 0.12
N ASP A 22 -33.19 -3.36 -0.80
CA ASP A 22 -32.12 -4.35 -0.57
C ASP A 22 -30.79 -3.69 -0.17
N PHE A 23 -30.87 -2.48 0.37
CA PHE A 23 -29.71 -1.66 0.66
C PHE A 23 -29.14 -1.97 2.05
N ASN A 24 -28.00 -2.66 2.09
CA ASN A 24 -27.35 -3.12 3.32
C ASN A 24 -26.48 -2.05 3.99
N ALA A 25 -26.12 -2.30 5.26
CA ALA A 25 -25.33 -1.39 6.08
C ALA A 25 -23.96 -1.06 5.48
N LEU A 26 -23.30 -2.03 4.82
CA LEU A 26 -21.98 -1.84 4.24
C LEU A 26 -22.02 -0.98 2.98
N ALA A 27 -23.00 -1.19 2.10
CA ALA A 27 -23.22 -0.34 0.93
C ALA A 27 -23.48 1.12 1.37
N ALA A 28 -24.28 1.32 2.43
CA ALA A 28 -24.48 2.64 3.04
C ALA A 28 -23.19 3.26 3.54
N ALA A 29 -22.36 2.47 4.22
CA ALA A 29 -21.07 2.92 4.71
C ALA A 29 -20.13 3.35 3.58
N PHE A 30 -20.07 2.58 2.51
CA PHE A 30 -19.25 2.89 1.34
C PHE A 30 -19.73 4.17 0.65
N ARG A 31 -21.03 4.31 0.36
CA ARG A 31 -21.60 5.55 -0.18
C ARG A 31 -21.29 6.75 0.71
N LEU A 32 -21.54 6.63 2.02
CA LEU A 32 -21.32 7.72 2.97
C LEU A 32 -19.84 8.14 3.01
N ALA A 33 -18.92 7.17 3.01
CA ALA A 33 -17.49 7.42 2.99
C ALA A 33 -17.07 8.18 1.73
N ILE A 34 -17.46 7.69 0.55
CA ILE A 34 -17.09 8.30 -0.73
C ILE A 34 -17.70 9.69 -0.89
N MET A 35 -18.98 9.88 -0.57
CA MET A 35 -19.63 11.18 -0.65
C MET A 35 -19.00 12.19 0.31
N SER A 36 -18.63 11.78 1.52
CA SER A 36 -17.93 12.62 2.49
C SER A 36 -16.55 13.03 1.98
N LEU A 37 -15.80 12.09 1.39
CA LEU A 37 -14.48 12.35 0.78
C LEU A 37 -14.58 13.37 -0.36
N LEU A 38 -15.50 13.16 -1.30
CA LEU A 38 -15.69 14.05 -2.45
C LEU A 38 -16.15 15.45 -2.00
N SER A 39 -17.03 15.52 -1.00
CA SER A 39 -17.51 16.79 -0.43
C SER A 39 -16.41 17.57 0.29
N SER A 40 -15.41 16.87 0.86
CA SER A 40 -14.29 17.51 1.57
C SER A 40 -13.32 18.26 0.64
N ARG A 41 -13.34 17.97 -0.67
CA ARG A 41 -12.40 18.48 -1.69
C ARG A 41 -10.92 18.21 -1.36
N MET A 42 -10.61 17.30 -0.43
CA MET A 42 -9.23 16.99 -0.02
C MET A 42 -8.40 16.39 -1.15
N SER A 43 -9.02 15.70 -2.11
CA SER A 43 -8.31 15.00 -3.20
C SER A 43 -7.47 15.89 -4.11
N ALA A 44 -7.70 17.21 -4.12
CA ALA A 44 -6.94 18.16 -4.94
C ALA A 44 -5.50 18.40 -4.47
N GLU A 45 -5.21 18.22 -3.18
CA GLU A 45 -3.96 18.68 -2.57
C GLU A 45 -3.15 17.56 -1.89
N VAL A 46 -3.76 16.38 -1.73
CA VAL A 46 -3.16 15.29 -0.96
C VAL A 46 -2.23 14.40 -1.79
N LEU A 47 -1.16 13.97 -1.15
CA LEU A 47 -0.27 12.93 -1.66
C LEU A 47 -0.96 11.56 -1.59
N GLU A 48 -0.44 10.57 -2.34
CA GLU A 48 -1.01 9.22 -2.45
C GLU A 48 -1.23 8.58 -1.08
N GLU A 49 -0.23 8.62 -0.20
CA GLU A 49 -0.33 8.09 1.18
C GLU A 49 -1.42 8.75 2.02
N THR A 50 -1.61 10.06 1.83
CA THR A 50 -2.63 10.81 2.54
C THR A 50 -4.01 10.47 1.99
N MET A 51 -4.14 10.28 0.67
CA MET A 51 -5.39 9.82 0.07
C MET A 51 -5.78 8.45 0.60
N THR A 52 -4.87 7.46 0.57
CA THR A 52 -5.10 6.12 1.13
C THR A 52 -5.54 6.18 2.59
N GLY A 53 -4.84 6.96 3.43
CA GLY A 53 -5.22 7.15 4.82
C GLY A 53 -6.61 7.79 5.00
N THR A 54 -6.95 8.75 4.14
CA THR A 54 -8.25 9.44 4.18
C THR A 54 -9.38 8.50 3.75
N VAL A 55 -9.18 7.71 2.68
CA VAL A 55 -10.14 6.68 2.25
C VAL A 55 -10.43 5.70 3.37
N LEU A 56 -9.40 5.07 3.93
CA LEU A 56 -9.57 4.08 4.99
C LEU A 56 -10.19 4.68 6.26
N GLY A 57 -9.83 5.92 6.61
CA GLY A 57 -10.44 6.62 7.74
C GLY A 57 -11.93 6.95 7.54
N ALA A 58 -12.31 7.34 6.32
CA ALA A 58 -13.70 7.60 5.95
C ALA A 58 -14.53 6.31 5.98
N LEU A 59 -13.98 5.22 5.43
CA LEU A 59 -14.60 3.88 5.49
C LEU A 59 -14.80 3.46 6.95
N ALA A 60 -13.75 3.51 7.76
CA ALA A 60 -13.80 3.13 9.17
C ALA A 60 -14.89 3.86 9.97
N THR A 61 -15.00 5.17 9.74
CA THR A 61 -16.01 6.00 10.42
C THR A 61 -17.41 5.66 9.92
N SER A 62 -17.58 5.51 8.61
CA SER A 62 -18.89 5.29 7.99
C SER A 62 -19.45 3.90 8.30
N VAL A 63 -18.60 2.85 8.33
CA VAL A 63 -19.05 1.49 8.68
C VAL A 63 -19.63 1.46 10.10
N LYS A 64 -19.04 2.19 11.05
CA LYS A 64 -19.61 2.27 12.40
C LYS A 64 -20.95 3.00 12.42
N ILE A 65 -21.06 4.16 11.77
CA ILE A 65 -22.29 4.95 11.71
C ILE A 65 -23.42 4.13 11.07
N CYS A 66 -23.15 3.49 9.93
CA CYS A 66 -24.14 2.71 9.21
C CYS A 66 -24.46 1.39 9.91
N GLY A 67 -23.50 0.75 10.58
CA GLY A 67 -23.80 -0.41 11.44
C GLY A 67 -24.79 -0.08 12.55
N ASP A 68 -24.61 1.06 13.22
CA ASP A 68 -25.54 1.53 14.27
C ASP A 68 -26.91 1.95 13.70
N ALA A 69 -26.97 2.37 12.43
CA ALA A 69 -28.20 2.81 11.77
C ALA A 69 -29.06 1.64 11.24
N TYR A 70 -28.45 0.49 10.94
CA TYR A 70 -29.08 -0.67 10.32
C TYR A 70 -29.08 -1.90 11.25
N GLU A 71 -29.23 -1.71 12.57
CA GLU A 71 -29.21 -2.78 13.59
C GLU A 71 -29.95 -4.06 13.15
N GLY A 72 -29.30 -5.22 13.36
CA GLY A 72 -29.82 -6.54 12.99
C GLY A 72 -29.37 -7.04 11.60
N ASP A 73 -28.80 -6.17 10.76
CA ASP A 73 -28.25 -6.52 9.45
C ASP A 73 -26.72 -6.37 9.45
N SER A 74 -26.07 -7.21 10.25
CA SER A 74 -24.61 -7.15 10.48
C SER A 74 -23.77 -7.73 9.34
N ARG A 75 -24.42 -8.13 8.24
CA ARG A 75 -23.76 -8.64 7.05
C ARG A 75 -24.06 -7.75 5.85
N PRO A 76 -23.09 -7.59 4.94
CA PRO A 76 -21.72 -8.11 5.04
C PRO A 76 -20.82 -7.32 6.01
N GLY A 77 -19.83 -8.01 6.58
CA GLY A 77 -18.77 -7.40 7.40
C GLY A 77 -17.63 -6.87 6.53
N CYS A 78 -16.88 -5.88 7.01
CA CYS A 78 -15.77 -5.29 6.25
C CYS A 78 -14.51 -5.12 7.10
N SER A 79 -13.37 -5.39 6.49
CA SER A 79 -12.02 -5.21 7.02
C SER A 79 -11.13 -4.64 5.92
N TRP A 80 -10.03 -3.99 6.31
CA TRP A 80 -9.07 -3.45 5.35
C TRP A 80 -7.64 -3.57 5.86
N VAL A 81 -6.71 -3.61 4.92
CA VAL A 81 -5.26 -3.63 5.16
C VAL A 81 -4.67 -2.37 4.57
N LYS A 82 -3.79 -1.70 5.33
CA LYS A 82 -2.91 -0.66 4.78
C LYS A 82 -1.49 -1.22 4.73
N TYR A 83 -0.88 -1.26 3.56
CA TYR A 83 0.50 -1.71 3.43
C TYR A 83 1.47 -0.65 3.95
N SER A 84 2.56 -1.11 4.57
CA SER A 84 3.57 -0.21 5.12
C SER A 84 4.52 0.26 4.03
N LYS A 85 4.82 1.57 3.98
CA LYS A 85 5.72 2.13 2.96
C LYS A 85 7.14 1.56 3.01
N ALA A 86 7.64 1.34 4.23
CA ALA A 86 9.00 0.90 4.49
C ALA A 86 8.96 -0.38 5.30
N GLY A 87 9.29 -1.49 4.66
CA GLY A 87 9.40 -2.79 5.29
C GLY A 87 10.21 -3.73 4.40
N LYS A 88 10.84 -4.72 5.04
CA LYS A 88 11.41 -5.89 4.36
C LYS A 88 10.42 -7.05 4.30
N THR A 89 9.27 -6.90 4.95
CA THR A 89 8.22 -7.92 5.05
C THR A 89 7.38 -7.93 3.78
N TRP A 90 6.71 -9.06 3.50
CA TRP A 90 5.80 -9.20 2.36
C TRP A 90 4.64 -8.18 2.37
N SER A 91 4.31 -7.67 3.55
CA SER A 91 3.30 -6.64 3.82
C SER A 91 3.77 -5.19 3.59
N SER A 92 4.93 -4.97 2.96
CA SER A 92 5.36 -3.64 2.56
C SER A 92 4.93 -3.30 1.13
N GLU A 93 4.62 -2.04 0.88
CA GLU A 93 4.36 -1.48 -0.45
C GLU A 93 5.54 -1.76 -1.42
N SER A 94 6.77 -1.80 -0.87
CA SER A 94 7.98 -2.16 -1.62
C SER A 94 8.01 -3.63 -2.08
N LYS A 95 7.16 -4.50 -1.54
CA LYS A 95 7.01 -5.90 -1.92
C LYS A 95 5.71 -6.14 -2.69
N SER A 96 4.59 -5.64 -2.19
CA SER A 96 3.27 -5.85 -2.79
C SER A 96 3.00 -4.96 -4.00
N GLY A 97 3.64 -3.78 -4.08
CA GLY A 97 3.28 -2.76 -5.07
C GLY A 97 1.88 -2.16 -4.89
N ALA A 98 1.19 -2.50 -3.79
CA ALA A 98 -0.15 -2.04 -3.44
C ALA A 98 -0.12 -1.12 -2.21
N ASP A 99 -1.13 -0.23 -2.09
CA ASP A 99 -1.27 0.71 -0.97
C ASP A 99 -2.22 0.17 0.11
N PHE A 100 -3.30 -0.47 -0.30
CA PHE A 100 -4.28 -1.07 0.61
C PHE A 100 -5.08 -2.21 -0.03
N ALA A 101 -5.82 -2.94 0.80
CA ALA A 101 -6.78 -3.95 0.36
C ALA A 101 -8.06 -3.85 1.20
N ILE A 102 -9.19 -4.23 0.61
CA ILE A 102 -10.49 -4.33 1.27
C ILE A 102 -10.93 -5.79 1.23
N PHE A 103 -11.33 -6.31 2.39
CA PHE A 103 -11.82 -7.65 2.59
C PHE A 103 -13.23 -7.61 3.14
N ILE A 104 -14.16 -8.31 2.52
CA ILE A 104 -15.58 -8.34 2.88
C ILE A 104 -15.95 -9.77 3.28
N ASP A 105 -16.56 -9.91 4.45
CA ASP A 105 -17.17 -11.16 4.95
C ASP A 105 -18.66 -11.15 4.59
N MET A 106 -19.03 -11.91 3.57
CA MET A 106 -20.44 -12.07 3.16
C MET A 106 -21.19 -13.03 4.10
N GLY A 107 -20.47 -13.71 4.99
CA GLY A 107 -20.98 -14.69 5.93
C GLY A 107 -20.74 -16.14 5.50
N GLY A 108 -20.59 -17.01 6.50
CA GLY A 108 -20.31 -18.43 6.25
C GLY A 108 -18.87 -18.62 5.80
N CYS A 109 -18.67 -19.09 4.56
CA CYS A 109 -17.37 -19.27 3.92
C CYS A 109 -17.22 -18.40 2.67
N ASP A 110 -18.05 -17.37 2.52
CA ASP A 110 -18.06 -16.51 1.33
C ASP A 110 -17.39 -15.17 1.65
N PHE A 111 -16.20 -14.94 1.08
CA PHE A 111 -15.45 -13.70 1.26
C PHE A 111 -15.13 -13.03 -0.07
N ARG A 112 -14.90 -11.71 -0.02
CA ARG A 112 -14.45 -10.92 -1.18
C ARG A 112 -13.19 -10.16 -0.84
N LEU A 113 -12.26 -10.10 -1.79
CA LEU A 113 -11.03 -9.30 -1.67
C LEU A 113 -10.88 -8.40 -2.90
N ALA A 114 -10.52 -7.14 -2.65
CA ALA A 114 -10.04 -6.23 -3.67
C ALA A 114 -8.76 -5.53 -3.19
N VAL A 115 -7.77 -5.43 -4.08
CA VAL A 115 -6.47 -4.80 -3.80
C VAL A 115 -6.36 -3.51 -4.59
N PHE A 116 -5.83 -2.46 -3.96
CA PHE A 116 -5.79 -1.13 -4.54
C PHE A 116 -4.40 -0.52 -4.46
N GLN A 117 -3.94 0.01 -5.59
CA GLN A 117 -2.81 0.93 -5.66
C GLN A 117 -3.34 2.32 -6.02
N ALA A 118 -3.18 3.29 -5.11
CA ALA A 118 -3.61 4.65 -5.35
C ALA A 118 -2.67 5.37 -6.32
N LYS A 119 -3.25 6.13 -7.25
CA LYS A 119 -2.53 6.97 -8.21
C LYS A 119 -3.23 8.29 -8.38
N ARG A 120 -2.47 9.37 -8.26
CA ARG A 120 -2.98 10.72 -8.51
C ARG A 120 -3.02 11.01 -10.00
N LYS A 121 -4.18 11.43 -10.51
CA LYS A 121 -4.27 12.01 -11.86
C LYS A 121 -3.93 13.50 -11.79
N THR A 122 -3.03 13.94 -12.66
CA THR A 122 -2.72 15.37 -12.83
C THR A 122 -3.70 15.98 -13.84
N THR A 123 -4.23 17.17 -13.54
CA THR A 123 -5.32 17.80 -14.31
C THR A 123 -5.00 18.00 -15.80
N ALA A 124 -3.72 18.01 -16.18
CA ALA A 124 -3.26 18.27 -17.53
C ALA A 124 -3.05 17.01 -18.39
N SER A 125 -3.26 15.80 -17.84
CA SER A 125 -2.89 14.54 -18.50
C SER A 125 -3.99 13.49 -18.36
N SER A 126 -4.36 12.85 -19.47
CA SER A 126 -5.11 11.58 -19.44
C SER A 126 -4.26 10.42 -18.91
N LYS A 127 -2.94 10.61 -18.83
CA LYS A 127 -1.99 9.57 -18.45
C LYS A 127 -1.61 9.61 -16.98
N ILE A 128 -1.57 8.44 -16.34
CA ILE A 128 -1.03 8.24 -14.98
C ILE A 128 0.26 7.45 -15.05
N ASN A 129 1.21 7.74 -14.15
CA ASN A 129 2.47 7.00 -14.07
C ASN A 129 2.37 5.86 -13.05
N VAL A 130 2.54 4.62 -13.54
CA VAL A 130 2.61 3.39 -12.75
C VAL A 130 4.03 2.91 -12.51
N GLU A 131 5.03 3.48 -13.19
CA GLU A 131 6.44 3.28 -12.87
C GLU A 131 6.92 4.32 -11.86
N GLN A 132 6.93 3.93 -10.59
CA GLN A 132 7.79 4.56 -9.59
C GLN A 132 9.06 3.72 -9.42
N LYS A 133 10.14 4.12 -10.10
CA LYS A 133 11.51 3.77 -9.69
C LYS A 133 11.98 4.87 -8.74
N ARG A 134 12.41 4.52 -7.52
CA ARG A 134 12.98 5.52 -6.60
C ARG A 134 14.49 5.42 -6.69
N ASP A 135 15.09 6.29 -7.48
CA ASP A 135 16.55 6.42 -7.53
C ASP A 135 17.12 6.58 -6.11
N GLY A 136 18.00 5.66 -5.72
CA GLY A 136 18.71 5.70 -4.44
C GLY A 136 17.98 5.10 -3.24
N SER A 137 16.86 4.40 -3.41
CA SER A 137 16.25 3.64 -2.32
C SER A 137 17.07 2.37 -2.04
N THR A 138 17.61 2.23 -0.82
CA THR A 138 18.31 1.02 -0.36
C THR A 138 17.40 -0.20 -0.22
N THR A 139 16.09 -0.01 -0.33
CA THR A 139 15.07 -1.05 -0.38
C THR A 139 14.52 -1.28 -1.78
N ASP A 140 15.04 -0.56 -2.79
CA ASP A 140 14.59 -0.72 -4.16
C ASP A 140 15.11 -2.05 -4.67
N SER A 141 14.22 -3.01 -4.88
CA SER A 141 14.57 -4.24 -5.59
C SER A 141 14.97 -3.96 -7.05
N GLY A 142 14.84 -2.71 -7.52
CA GLY A 142 15.00 -2.32 -8.93
C GLY A 142 13.82 -2.76 -9.79
N ILE A 143 12.90 -3.56 -9.23
CA ILE A 143 11.72 -4.08 -9.88
C ILE A 143 10.66 -2.96 -9.93
N PRO A 144 10.11 -2.60 -11.10
CA PRO A 144 9.00 -1.66 -11.22
C PRO A 144 7.81 -2.00 -10.31
N GLN A 145 7.14 -0.97 -9.78
CA GLN A 145 5.98 -1.15 -8.89
C GLN A 145 4.87 -2.00 -9.51
N PHE A 146 4.60 -1.82 -10.80
CA PHE A 146 3.63 -2.63 -11.54
C PHE A 146 3.96 -4.14 -11.47
N LEU A 147 5.22 -4.54 -11.72
CA LEU A 147 5.59 -5.96 -11.70
C LEU A 147 5.43 -6.55 -10.30
N ARG A 148 5.70 -5.77 -9.26
CA ARG A 148 5.45 -6.17 -7.87
C ARG A 148 3.96 -6.40 -7.59
N LEU A 149 3.11 -5.53 -8.13
CA LEU A 149 1.65 -5.67 -8.01
C LEU A 149 1.13 -6.91 -8.72
N VAL A 150 1.65 -7.22 -9.92
CA VAL A 150 1.33 -8.45 -10.67
C VAL A 150 1.77 -9.70 -9.91
N GLU A 151 3.00 -9.70 -9.40
CA GLU A 151 3.54 -10.81 -8.60
C GLU A 151 2.73 -11.04 -7.30
N TYR A 152 2.31 -9.93 -6.68
CA TYR A 152 1.46 -9.97 -5.50
C TYR A 152 0.07 -10.55 -5.81
N ALA A 153 -0.52 -10.13 -6.93
CA ALA A 153 -1.79 -10.65 -7.42
C ALA A 153 -1.71 -12.16 -7.69
N ARG A 154 -0.63 -12.61 -8.35
CA ARG A 154 -0.33 -14.02 -8.59
C ARG A 154 -0.27 -14.83 -7.31
N THR A 155 0.46 -14.33 -6.31
CA THR A 155 0.62 -15.01 -5.02
C THR A 155 -0.72 -15.20 -4.31
N ILE A 156 -1.59 -14.18 -4.32
CA ILE A 156 -2.93 -14.27 -3.74
C ILE A 156 -3.82 -15.22 -4.56
N HIS A 157 -3.75 -15.18 -5.89
CA HIS A 157 -4.51 -16.07 -6.76
C HIS A 157 -4.15 -17.55 -6.52
N GLU A 158 -2.85 -17.86 -6.43
CA GLU A 158 -2.36 -19.20 -6.10
C GLU A 158 -2.79 -19.62 -4.69
N ALA A 159 -2.72 -18.72 -3.70
CA ALA A 159 -3.23 -18.97 -2.34
C ALA A 159 -4.75 -19.22 -2.30
N ASN A 160 -5.49 -18.69 -3.27
CA ASN A 160 -6.91 -18.97 -3.47
C ASN A 160 -7.18 -20.30 -4.20
N GLY A 161 -6.15 -21.12 -4.45
CA GLY A 161 -6.26 -22.36 -5.21
C GLY A 161 -6.39 -22.16 -6.72
N GLY A 162 -6.19 -20.94 -7.22
CA GLY A 162 -6.19 -20.63 -8.64
C GLY A 162 -4.95 -21.17 -9.34
N ALA A 163 -5.14 -21.82 -10.49
CA ALA A 163 -4.06 -22.32 -11.33
C ALA A 163 -3.85 -21.42 -12.54
N GLY A 164 -2.58 -21.08 -12.84
CA GLY A 164 -2.22 -20.34 -14.05
C GLY A 164 -2.67 -18.88 -14.01
N PHE A 165 -1.97 -18.07 -13.21
CA PHE A 165 -2.24 -16.63 -13.15
C PHE A 165 -1.96 -15.94 -14.50
N CYS A 166 -2.88 -15.05 -14.90
CA CYS A 166 -2.72 -14.12 -16.02
C CYS A 166 -3.47 -12.82 -15.73
N LEU A 167 -3.20 -11.75 -16.50
CA LEU A 167 -3.83 -10.46 -16.22
C LEU A 167 -5.36 -10.53 -16.33
N ASP A 168 -5.92 -11.33 -17.25
CA ASP A 168 -7.37 -11.57 -17.38
C ASP A 168 -8.07 -12.00 -16.07
N ASN A 169 -7.35 -12.64 -15.14
CA ASN A 169 -7.90 -13.07 -13.84
C ASN A 169 -7.55 -12.14 -12.67
N ALA A 170 -7.02 -10.96 -12.97
CA ALA A 170 -6.63 -9.93 -12.00
C ALA A 170 -7.63 -8.75 -11.92
N LYS A 171 -8.90 -8.95 -12.33
CA LYS A 171 -9.98 -7.94 -12.26
C LYS A 171 -10.20 -7.33 -10.89
N TRP A 172 -9.79 -8.04 -9.83
CA TRP A 172 -9.93 -7.66 -8.43
C TRP A 172 -8.75 -6.83 -7.90
N VAL A 173 -7.75 -6.56 -8.74
CA VAL A 173 -6.63 -5.68 -8.45
C VAL A 173 -6.83 -4.39 -9.24
N HIS A 174 -6.79 -3.26 -8.54
CA HIS A 174 -7.21 -1.98 -9.08
C HIS A 174 -6.13 -0.92 -8.90
N TYR A 175 -5.98 -0.07 -9.91
CA TYR A 175 -5.47 1.27 -9.71
C TYR A 175 -6.62 2.17 -9.25
N LEU A 176 -6.56 2.66 -8.02
CA LEU A 176 -7.46 3.71 -7.52
C LEU A 176 -6.94 5.06 -8.02
N VAL A 177 -7.54 5.56 -9.09
CA VAL A 177 -7.22 6.85 -9.70
C VAL A 177 -8.04 7.93 -9.03
N TYR A 178 -7.36 8.94 -8.46
CA TYR A 178 -8.04 10.05 -7.81
C TYR A 178 -7.69 11.40 -8.42
N GLU A 179 -8.71 12.25 -8.52
CA GLU A 179 -8.63 13.65 -8.92
C GLU A 179 -9.51 14.52 -8.01
N GLN A 180 -9.54 15.83 -8.24
CA GLN A 180 -10.18 16.80 -7.34
C GLN A 180 -11.66 16.51 -7.05
N SER A 181 -12.40 15.93 -8.00
CA SER A 181 -13.84 15.73 -7.90
C SER A 181 -14.29 14.29 -8.14
N ALA A 182 -13.36 13.34 -8.29
CA ALA A 182 -13.72 11.98 -8.64
C ALA A 182 -12.68 10.95 -8.20
N LEU A 183 -13.19 9.73 -8.01
CA LEU A 183 -12.44 8.52 -7.68
C LEU A 183 -12.86 7.43 -8.65
N TYR A 184 -11.91 6.90 -9.40
CA TYR A 184 -12.14 5.85 -10.39
C TYR A 184 -11.24 4.65 -10.10
N CYS A 185 -11.65 3.49 -10.58
CA CYS A 185 -10.87 2.29 -10.60
C CYS A 185 -10.60 1.89 -12.05
N CYS A 186 -9.35 1.51 -12.30
CA CYS A 186 -8.92 0.80 -13.50
C CYS A 186 -8.39 -0.56 -13.04
N SER A 187 -9.01 -1.64 -13.51
CA SER A 187 -8.63 -2.99 -13.12
C SER A 187 -7.39 -3.44 -13.89
N LEU A 188 -6.59 -4.32 -13.26
CA LEU A 188 -5.28 -4.71 -13.76
C LEU A 188 -5.35 -5.51 -15.07
N ASP A 189 -6.44 -6.23 -15.30
CA ASP A 189 -6.69 -7.02 -16.51
C ASP A 189 -6.73 -6.17 -17.79
N GLN A 190 -7.25 -4.95 -17.69
CA GLN A 190 -7.39 -4.05 -18.83
C GLN A 190 -6.03 -3.63 -19.41
N LEU A 191 -4.97 -3.74 -18.62
CA LEU A 191 -3.65 -3.27 -19.02
C LEU A 191 -2.95 -4.20 -20.01
N GLU A 192 -3.42 -5.45 -20.17
CA GLU A 192 -2.93 -6.35 -21.23
C GLU A 192 -3.19 -5.79 -22.63
N SER A 193 -4.25 -4.99 -22.78
CA SER A 193 -4.71 -4.46 -24.07
C SER A 193 -4.08 -3.13 -24.49
N LEU A 194 -3.29 -2.49 -23.61
CA LEU A 194 -2.74 -1.15 -23.88
C LEU A 194 -1.63 -1.15 -24.94
N GLU A 195 -1.65 -0.13 -25.80
CA GLU A 195 -0.68 0.04 -26.89
C GLU A 195 0.76 0.11 -26.35
N GLY A 196 1.55 -0.91 -26.68
CA GLY A 196 2.92 -1.06 -26.20
C GLY A 196 3.30 -2.51 -25.93
N GLY A 197 2.31 -3.41 -25.74
CA GLY A 197 2.51 -4.87 -25.70
C GLY A 197 3.50 -5.35 -24.63
N TYR A 198 4.01 -4.48 -23.77
CA TYR A 198 5.06 -4.80 -22.82
C TYR A 198 4.49 -5.50 -21.59
N LEU A 199 3.18 -5.36 -21.33
CA LEU A 199 2.47 -6.17 -20.34
C LEU A 199 2.06 -7.55 -20.87
N SER A 200 2.44 -7.88 -22.12
CA SER A 200 2.27 -9.20 -22.68
C SER A 200 3.01 -10.27 -21.87
N ARG A 201 2.76 -11.54 -22.20
CA ARG A 201 3.48 -12.73 -21.71
C ARG A 201 4.99 -12.56 -21.52
N ALA A 202 5.66 -11.67 -22.27
CA ALA A 202 7.08 -11.38 -22.09
C ALA A 202 7.42 -10.76 -20.71
N ALA A 203 6.63 -9.80 -20.20
CA ALA A 203 6.87 -9.26 -18.85
C ALA A 203 6.51 -10.26 -17.75
N LEU A 204 5.50 -11.12 -17.98
CA LEU A 204 5.22 -12.24 -17.10
C LEU A 204 6.38 -13.25 -17.10
N ALA A 205 7.00 -13.50 -18.26
CA ALA A 205 8.20 -14.33 -18.35
C ALA A 205 9.40 -13.68 -17.65
N ASP A 206 9.55 -12.35 -17.74
CA ASP A 206 10.57 -11.60 -16.99
C ASP A 206 10.31 -11.67 -15.48
N ILE A 207 9.04 -11.63 -15.04
CA ILE A 207 8.66 -11.88 -13.63
C ILE A 207 9.04 -13.31 -13.24
N ASP A 208 8.70 -14.31 -14.05
CA ASP A 208 9.02 -15.72 -13.76
C ASP A 208 10.54 -15.95 -13.67
N ASP A 209 11.33 -15.31 -14.53
CA ASP A 209 12.79 -15.39 -14.50
C ASP A 209 13.36 -14.63 -13.30
N ALA A 210 12.85 -13.42 -13.00
CA ALA A 210 13.28 -12.64 -11.84
C ALA A 210 12.94 -13.36 -10.53
N SER A 211 11.74 -13.93 -10.40
CA SER A 211 11.30 -14.70 -9.24
C SER A 211 12.12 -15.98 -9.08
N ARG A 212 12.48 -16.65 -10.18
CA ARG A 212 13.41 -17.80 -10.16
C ARG A 212 14.81 -17.40 -9.71
N GLN A 213 15.34 -16.26 -10.17
CA GLN A 213 16.63 -15.74 -9.71
C GLN A 213 16.61 -15.35 -8.24
N LEU A 214 15.52 -14.74 -7.76
CA LEU A 214 15.36 -14.36 -6.36
C LEU A 214 15.26 -15.61 -5.46
N ALA A 215 14.54 -16.63 -5.89
CA ALA A 215 14.47 -17.92 -5.19
C ALA A 215 15.84 -18.62 -5.15
N ALA A 216 16.57 -18.65 -6.27
CA ALA A 216 17.91 -19.23 -6.35
C ALA A 216 18.93 -18.52 -5.45
N SER A 217 18.91 -17.18 -5.42
CA SER A 217 19.80 -16.39 -4.55
C SER A 217 19.50 -16.59 -3.06
N HIS A 218 18.21 -16.70 -2.69
CA HIS A 218 17.81 -17.04 -1.33
C HIS A 218 18.29 -18.44 -0.93
N ALA A 219 18.11 -19.44 -1.79
CA ALA A 219 18.56 -20.81 -1.53
C ALA A 219 20.08 -20.88 -1.33
N ALA A 220 20.86 -20.22 -2.19
CA ALA A 220 22.32 -20.15 -2.06
C ALA A 220 22.77 -19.47 -0.75
N SER A 221 22.09 -18.40 -0.32
CA SER A 221 22.41 -17.70 0.93
C SER A 221 22.15 -18.54 2.20
N CYS A 222 21.20 -19.47 2.13
CA CYS A 222 20.90 -20.40 3.22
C CYS A 222 21.91 -21.55 3.30
N GLU A 223 22.45 -22.01 2.18
CA GLU A 223 23.48 -23.05 2.14
C GLU A 223 24.85 -22.54 2.62
N GLU A 224 25.25 -21.32 2.24
CA GLU A 224 26.52 -20.72 2.67
C GLU A 224 26.54 -20.44 4.19
N SER A 225 25.37 -20.18 4.78
CA SER A 225 25.21 -20.05 6.23
C SER A 225 25.31 -21.38 6.98
N ALA A 226 25.09 -22.52 6.31
CA ALA A 226 25.18 -23.85 6.90
C ALA A 226 26.63 -24.40 6.87
N GLU A 227 27.43 -24.06 5.85
CA GLU A 227 28.84 -24.47 5.77
C GLU A 227 29.76 -23.70 6.73
N PHE A 228 29.41 -22.46 7.10
CA PHE A 228 30.19 -21.67 8.06
C PHE A 228 30.13 -22.18 9.52
N ALA A 229 29.27 -23.16 9.81
CA ALA A 229 29.18 -23.80 11.12
C ALA A 229 30.20 -24.95 11.32
N ILE A 230 30.94 -25.37 10.28
CA ILE A 230 31.89 -26.49 10.38
C ILE A 230 33.26 -26.08 9.82
N GLY A 231 34.01 -25.30 10.61
CA GLY A 231 35.47 -25.39 10.63
C GLY A 231 36.28 -24.35 9.82
N GLY A 232 36.98 -23.47 10.55
CA GLY A 232 38.43 -23.26 10.38
C GLY A 232 38.98 -22.57 9.12
N SER A 233 39.55 -21.38 9.35
CA SER A 233 40.74 -20.83 8.66
C SER A 233 40.57 -20.19 7.27
N ARG A 234 40.14 -18.92 7.29
CA ARG A 234 40.80 -17.72 6.72
C ARG A 234 41.73 -17.91 5.49
N GLU A 235 41.27 -17.48 4.30
CA GLU A 235 42.10 -16.85 3.26
C GLU A 235 41.33 -15.71 2.55
N ASP A 236 42.02 -14.58 2.37
CA ASP A 236 41.54 -13.36 1.70
C ASP A 236 41.30 -13.60 0.21
N SER A 237 40.05 -13.43 -0.25
CA SER A 237 39.76 -13.31 -1.69
C SER A 237 38.82 -12.12 -1.94
N SER A 238 39.24 -11.26 -2.87
CA SER A 238 38.58 -10.01 -3.23
C SER A 238 37.40 -10.26 -4.19
N PRO A 239 36.32 -9.46 -4.13
CA PRO A 239 35.15 -9.69 -4.96
C PRO A 239 35.39 -9.24 -6.40
N VAL A 240 35.11 -10.14 -7.34
CA VAL A 240 35.09 -9.88 -8.78
C VAL A 240 33.78 -9.19 -9.13
N VAL A 241 33.86 -7.90 -9.48
CA VAL A 241 32.73 -7.12 -10.00
C VAL A 241 32.60 -7.39 -11.49
N SER A 242 31.58 -8.15 -11.91
CA SER A 242 31.26 -8.36 -13.32
C SER A 242 30.41 -7.19 -13.85
N THR A 243 31.02 -6.36 -14.70
CA THR A 243 30.33 -5.29 -15.44
C THR A 243 29.66 -5.87 -16.69
N HIS A 244 28.36 -6.11 -16.64
CA HIS A 244 27.55 -6.39 -17.82
C HIS A 244 27.09 -5.07 -18.45
N GLU A 245 27.75 -4.64 -19.53
CA GLU A 245 27.29 -3.55 -20.38
C GLU A 245 26.24 -4.09 -21.36
N GLY A 246 24.98 -4.06 -20.95
CA GLY A 246 23.83 -4.30 -21.82
C GLY A 246 23.40 -2.99 -22.50
N SER A 247 23.34 -3.01 -23.83
CA SER A 247 22.83 -1.93 -24.68
C SER A 247 21.45 -1.44 -24.23
N SER A 248 21.35 -0.15 -23.85
CA SER A 248 20.09 0.50 -23.46
C SER A 248 19.07 0.48 -24.62
N PRO A 249 17.93 -0.21 -24.48
CA PRO A 249 16.81 0.02 -25.37
C PRO A 249 16.34 1.48 -25.20
N ALA A 250 15.88 2.09 -26.29
CA ALA A 250 15.35 3.45 -26.28
C ALA A 250 14.34 3.61 -25.14
N ALA A 251 14.39 4.73 -24.42
CA ALA A 251 13.52 5.07 -23.30
C ALA A 251 12.04 5.07 -23.74
N SER A 252 11.45 3.88 -23.83
CA SER A 252 10.03 3.69 -24.08
C SER A 252 9.26 4.18 -22.87
N SER A 253 8.07 4.70 -23.12
CA SER A 253 7.07 5.18 -22.15
C SER A 253 6.53 4.03 -21.29
N LEU A 254 7.42 3.32 -20.61
CA LEU A 254 7.28 1.97 -20.04
C LEU A 254 6.37 1.90 -18.81
N GLY A 255 5.72 3.00 -18.45
CA GLY A 255 5.07 3.13 -17.16
C GLY A 255 3.89 4.07 -17.12
N THR A 256 3.24 4.34 -18.25
CA THR A 256 2.05 5.19 -18.26
C THR A 256 0.81 4.43 -18.69
N ILE A 257 -0.27 4.59 -17.94
CA ILE A 257 -1.61 4.15 -18.35
C ILE A 257 -2.31 5.37 -18.94
N ASP A 258 -2.77 5.27 -20.19
CA ASP A 258 -3.66 6.26 -20.77
C ASP A 258 -5.10 5.96 -20.37
N LEU A 259 -5.70 6.83 -19.55
CA LEU A 259 -7.02 6.61 -18.99
C LEU A 259 -8.14 6.68 -20.03
N GLU A 260 -7.86 7.20 -21.23
CA GLU A 260 -8.81 7.20 -22.35
C GLU A 260 -8.88 5.84 -23.07
N GLN A 261 -7.91 4.96 -22.84
CA GLN A 261 -7.83 3.63 -23.46
C GLN A 261 -8.36 2.51 -22.56
N VAL A 262 -8.78 2.84 -21.33
CA VAL A 262 -9.29 1.86 -20.34
C VAL A 262 -10.72 2.21 -19.95
N GLU A 263 -11.47 1.19 -19.57
CA GLU A 263 -12.77 1.33 -18.94
C GLU A 263 -12.61 1.74 -17.47
N LEU A 264 -12.95 3.00 -17.18
CA LEU A 264 -12.98 3.52 -15.83
C LEU A 264 -14.32 3.23 -15.17
N ARG A 265 -14.28 2.55 -14.02
CA ARG A 265 -15.43 2.39 -13.14
C ARG A 265 -15.33 3.38 -12.00
N SER A 266 -16.45 3.88 -11.50
CA SER A 266 -16.38 4.73 -10.29
C SER A 266 -15.93 3.86 -9.11
N PHE A 267 -15.11 4.41 -8.21
CA PHE A 267 -14.67 3.65 -7.03
C PHE A 267 -15.88 3.22 -6.18
N LEU A 268 -16.91 4.07 -6.13
CA LEU A 268 -18.15 3.74 -5.44
C LEU A 268 -18.85 2.52 -6.04
N GLU A 269 -18.92 2.41 -7.36
CA GLU A 269 -19.54 1.26 -8.04
C GLU A 269 -18.79 -0.04 -7.73
N VAL A 270 -17.45 -0.01 -7.70
CA VAL A 270 -16.65 -1.16 -7.29
C VAL A 270 -17.00 -1.54 -5.84
N LEU A 271 -17.03 -0.57 -4.93
CA LEU A 271 -17.38 -0.80 -3.52
C LEU A 271 -18.81 -1.35 -3.33
N ASP A 272 -19.80 -0.72 -3.95
CA ASP A 272 -21.21 -1.13 -3.91
C ASP A 272 -21.38 -2.55 -4.44
N SER A 273 -20.69 -2.91 -5.52
CA SER A 273 -20.78 -4.27 -6.06
C SER A 273 -20.24 -5.33 -5.09
N GLY A 274 -19.15 -5.03 -4.36
CA GLY A 274 -18.61 -5.92 -3.34
C GLY A 274 -19.55 -6.06 -2.15
N ALA A 275 -20.11 -4.95 -1.67
CA ALA A 275 -21.09 -4.94 -0.59
C ALA A 275 -22.39 -5.68 -0.95
N ASN A 276 -22.70 -5.82 -2.24
CA ASN A 276 -23.85 -6.59 -2.74
C ASN A 276 -23.49 -8.02 -3.16
N GLY A 277 -22.27 -8.48 -2.85
CA GLY A 277 -21.85 -9.87 -3.07
C GLY A 277 -21.50 -10.22 -4.51
N CYS A 278 -21.39 -9.23 -5.41
CA CYS A 278 -20.93 -9.45 -6.77
C CYS A 278 -19.51 -10.06 -6.79
N GLY A 279 -19.24 -10.89 -7.80
CA GLY A 279 -17.99 -11.65 -7.91
C GLY A 279 -16.91 -10.95 -8.75
N GLU A 280 -16.08 -11.76 -9.40
CA GLU A 280 -14.86 -11.33 -10.12
C GLU A 280 -15.12 -10.33 -11.24
N GLU A 281 -16.20 -10.50 -12.00
CA GLU A 281 -16.61 -9.56 -13.05
C GLU A 281 -16.91 -8.15 -12.52
N ALA A 282 -17.21 -8.04 -11.22
CA ALA A 282 -17.42 -6.76 -10.56
C ALA A 282 -16.17 -6.21 -9.88
N GLY A 283 -15.01 -6.88 -10.04
CA GLY A 283 -13.74 -6.44 -9.50
C GLY A 283 -13.43 -6.96 -8.09
N TRP A 284 -13.92 -8.15 -7.75
CA TRP A 284 -13.72 -8.77 -6.44
C TRP A 284 -13.30 -10.24 -6.54
N LEU A 285 -12.20 -10.61 -5.91
CA LEU A 285 -11.78 -12.00 -5.81
C LEU A 285 -12.74 -12.73 -4.87
N LYS A 286 -13.37 -13.80 -5.36
CA LYS A 286 -14.20 -14.66 -4.53
C LYS A 286 -13.32 -15.67 -3.80
N ILE A 287 -13.51 -15.78 -2.49
CA ILE A 287 -12.82 -16.76 -1.65
C ILE A 287 -13.90 -17.62 -0.99
N GLU A 288 -13.94 -18.90 -1.34
CA GLU A 288 -15.03 -19.82 -0.98
C GLU A 288 -14.64 -20.84 0.11
N THR A 289 -13.36 -20.91 0.47
CA THR A 289 -12.85 -21.87 1.46
C THR A 289 -12.16 -21.16 2.61
N ALA A 290 -12.30 -21.72 3.82
CA ALA A 290 -11.60 -21.23 4.99
C ALA A 290 -10.08 -21.39 4.86
N GLU A 291 -9.61 -22.45 4.21
CA GLU A 291 -8.18 -22.69 3.96
C GLU A 291 -7.59 -21.62 3.04
N SER A 292 -8.23 -21.32 1.91
CA SER A 292 -7.81 -20.24 1.02
C SER A 292 -7.86 -18.89 1.73
N MET A 293 -8.90 -18.65 2.54
CA MET A 293 -8.99 -17.45 3.37
C MET A 293 -7.79 -17.35 4.32
N GLU A 294 -7.45 -18.41 5.05
CA GLU A 294 -6.31 -18.40 5.98
C GLU A 294 -4.97 -18.22 5.28
N LEU A 295 -4.77 -18.83 4.10
CA LEU A 295 -3.56 -18.64 3.29
C LEU A 295 -3.44 -17.20 2.81
N ILE A 296 -4.52 -16.65 2.24
CA ILE A 296 -4.57 -15.26 1.77
C ILE A 296 -4.37 -14.30 2.94
N LEU A 297 -5.06 -14.54 4.06
CA LEU A 297 -4.84 -13.81 5.29
C LEU A 297 -3.38 -13.92 5.71
N GLY A 298 -2.73 -15.08 5.68
CA GLY A 298 -1.29 -15.21 5.93
C GLY A 298 -0.44 -14.27 5.04
N GLN A 299 -0.83 -14.07 3.79
CA GLN A 299 -0.18 -13.12 2.88
C GLN A 299 -0.50 -11.65 3.21
N LEU A 300 -1.69 -11.37 3.78
CA LEU A 300 -2.15 -10.03 4.19
C LEU A 300 -1.73 -9.63 5.62
N VAL A 301 -1.68 -10.59 6.56
CA VAL A 301 -1.87 -10.46 8.02
C VAL A 301 -0.58 -10.43 8.83
N MET A 302 0.59 -10.54 8.21
CA MET A 302 1.84 -10.29 8.96
C MET A 302 1.92 -8.87 9.59
N LEU A 303 0.96 -7.94 9.35
CA LEU A 303 0.87 -6.63 10.00
C LEU A 303 -0.56 -6.05 10.19
N MET A 304 -1.64 -6.84 10.30
CA MET A 304 -2.99 -6.23 10.42
C MET A 304 -3.34 -5.71 11.83
N PRO A 305 -3.81 -4.45 11.97
CA PRO A 305 -4.94 -4.15 12.84
C PRO A 305 -6.22 -4.41 12.03
N VAL A 306 -6.77 -5.62 12.13
CA VAL A 306 -8.09 -5.94 11.56
C VAL A 306 -9.12 -5.10 12.33
N CYS A 307 -9.65 -4.08 11.68
CA CYS A 307 -10.68 -3.24 12.26
C CYS A 307 -12.04 -3.81 11.87
N PHE A 308 -12.57 -4.70 12.70
CA PHE A 308 -13.98 -5.07 12.59
C PHE A 308 -14.82 -3.89 13.05
N ALA A 309 -15.76 -3.46 12.22
CA ALA A 309 -16.95 -2.80 12.75
C ALA A 309 -17.73 -3.86 13.52
N LYS A 310 -17.39 -4.05 14.79
CA LYS A 310 -18.14 -4.95 15.66
C LYS A 310 -19.54 -4.37 15.84
N ASP A 311 -20.52 -5.12 15.35
CA ASP A 311 -21.82 -5.22 15.98
C ASP A 311 -21.67 -6.24 17.13
N GLU A 312 -22.04 -5.86 18.35
CA GLU A 312 -22.02 -6.79 19.50
C GLU A 312 -23.04 -7.93 19.33
N SER A 313 -23.94 -7.84 18.35
CA SER A 313 -24.99 -8.81 18.07
C SER A 313 -24.65 -9.86 16.99
N SER A 314 -23.55 -9.73 16.25
CA SER A 314 -23.17 -10.75 15.26
C SER A 314 -22.69 -12.03 15.94
N PRO A 315 -23.10 -13.23 15.48
CA PRO A 315 -22.48 -14.47 15.92
C PRO A 315 -20.98 -14.37 15.61
N ALA A 316 -20.18 -14.54 16.65
CA ALA A 316 -18.74 -14.56 16.52
C ALA A 316 -18.35 -15.55 15.41
N PRO A 317 -17.43 -15.21 14.47
CA PRO A 317 -16.78 -16.23 13.67
C PRO A 317 -16.26 -17.32 14.60
N GLU A 318 -16.36 -18.57 14.16
CA GLU A 318 -15.90 -19.78 14.85
C GLU A 318 -14.63 -19.48 15.68
N PRO A 319 -14.57 -19.86 16.98
CA PRO A 319 -13.47 -19.49 17.87
C PRO A 319 -12.08 -19.83 17.33
N GLU A 320 -11.98 -20.82 16.44
CA GLU A 320 -10.76 -21.23 15.77
C GLU A 320 -10.27 -20.19 14.75
N MET A 321 -11.16 -19.61 13.93
CA MET A 321 -10.83 -18.53 13.00
C MET A 321 -10.46 -17.22 13.72
N ARG A 322 -10.98 -16.98 14.93
CA ARG A 322 -10.58 -15.79 15.72
C ARG A 322 -9.16 -15.88 16.26
N LYS A 323 -8.67 -17.08 16.63
CA LYS A 323 -7.32 -17.25 17.19
C LYS A 323 -6.22 -16.87 16.20
N SER A 324 -6.45 -17.01 14.89
CA SER A 324 -5.50 -16.60 13.84
C SER A 324 -5.56 -15.10 13.52
N LEU A 325 -6.69 -14.43 13.80
CA LEU A 325 -6.93 -13.01 13.50
C LEU A 325 -6.60 -12.04 14.66
N ASP A 326 -6.38 -12.54 15.88
CA ASP A 326 -6.17 -11.75 17.11
C ASP A 326 -4.74 -11.15 17.22
N ILE A 327 -4.20 -10.59 16.13
CA ILE A 327 -2.83 -10.04 16.11
C ILE A 327 -2.75 -8.62 16.71
N ASN A 328 -3.88 -7.94 16.94
CA ASN A 328 -3.93 -6.69 17.71
C ASN A 328 -5.32 -6.54 18.35
N PRO A 329 -5.44 -5.98 19.58
CA PRO A 329 -6.76 -5.67 20.13
C PRO A 329 -7.50 -4.72 19.16
N PRO A 330 -8.81 -4.94 18.92
CA PRO A 330 -9.59 -4.09 18.03
C PRO A 330 -9.46 -2.64 18.49
N LEU A 331 -9.27 -1.72 17.54
CA LEU A 331 -9.29 -0.29 17.83
C LEU A 331 -10.59 0.06 18.54
N ASP A 332 -10.48 0.61 19.75
CA ASP A 332 -11.64 1.10 20.48
C ASP A 332 -12.16 2.38 19.79
N PHE A 333 -13.07 2.19 18.85
CA PHE A 333 -13.69 3.28 18.11
C PHE A 333 -14.50 4.22 19.00
N LYS A 334 -14.94 3.79 20.19
CA LYS A 334 -15.57 4.70 21.16
C LYS A 334 -14.54 5.69 21.69
N LYS A 335 -13.32 5.23 21.95
CA LYS A 335 -12.19 6.08 22.33
C LYS A 335 -11.68 6.96 21.19
N ILE A 336 -11.62 6.44 19.97
CA ILE A 336 -11.20 7.23 18.79
C ILE A 336 -12.25 8.27 18.44
N SER A 337 -13.52 7.89 18.31
CA SER A 337 -14.60 8.84 17.97
C SER A 337 -14.75 9.93 19.02
N SER A 338 -14.71 9.62 20.32
CA SER A 338 -14.75 10.66 21.38
C SER A 338 -13.50 11.56 21.41
N SER A 339 -12.41 11.17 20.76
CA SER A 339 -11.21 12.01 20.61
C SER A 339 -11.23 12.91 19.37
N VAL A 340 -12.07 12.59 18.38
CA VAL A 340 -12.14 13.27 17.07
C VAL A 340 -13.47 13.98 16.85
N PHE A 341 -14.53 13.59 17.56
CA PHE A 341 -15.87 14.13 17.48
C PHE A 341 -16.41 14.42 18.89
N SER A 342 -17.14 15.52 19.04
CA SER A 342 -17.83 15.87 20.27
C SER A 342 -19.09 15.04 20.47
N VAL A 343 -19.68 15.12 21.67
CA VAL A 343 -20.92 14.42 22.03
C VAL A 343 -22.10 14.79 21.11
N ASP A 344 -22.06 15.98 20.51
CA ASP A 344 -23.03 16.48 19.53
C ASP A 344 -22.58 16.28 18.06
N GLY A 345 -21.59 15.42 17.81
CA GLY A 345 -21.19 14.99 16.46
C GLY A 345 -20.33 15.99 15.69
N ARG A 346 -19.91 17.11 16.29
CA ARG A 346 -19.01 18.08 15.64
C ARG A 346 -17.57 17.59 15.68
N PHE A 347 -16.85 17.75 14.57
CA PHE A 347 -15.43 17.42 14.50
C PHE A 347 -14.61 18.27 15.48
N ILE A 348 -13.91 17.62 16.40
CA ILE A 348 -12.93 18.20 17.30
C ILE A 348 -11.56 18.02 16.66
N ARG A 349 -10.95 19.14 16.22
CA ARG A 349 -9.57 19.12 15.72
C ARG A 349 -8.63 18.60 16.81
N PRO A 350 -7.87 17.51 16.58
CA PRO A 350 -6.94 17.00 17.58
C PRO A 350 -5.92 18.07 17.98
N LYS A 351 -5.85 18.38 19.28
CA LYS A 351 -4.81 19.25 19.83
C LYS A 351 -3.52 18.44 19.90
N PHE A 352 -2.73 18.47 18.83
CA PHE A 352 -1.37 17.96 18.89
C PHE A 352 -0.54 18.88 19.80
N ASP A 353 -0.23 18.41 21.01
CA ASP A 353 0.75 19.06 21.86
C ASP A 353 2.12 19.00 21.18
N ALA A 354 2.44 20.04 20.41
CA ALA A 354 3.70 20.19 19.69
C ALA A 354 4.94 20.04 20.61
N LYS A 355 4.78 20.18 21.92
CA LYS A 355 5.85 20.03 22.91
C LYS A 355 6.38 18.59 23.04
N LYS A 356 5.58 17.55 22.75
CA LYS A 356 6.05 16.15 22.87
C LYS A 356 6.90 15.68 21.69
N VAL A 357 6.74 16.28 20.51
CA VAL A 357 7.50 15.89 19.30
C VAL A 357 8.90 16.54 19.27
N VAL A 358 9.13 17.61 20.02
CA VAL A 358 10.44 18.30 20.05
C VAL A 358 11.45 17.56 20.94
N ALA A 359 11.01 16.78 21.94
CA ALA A 359 11.91 16.03 22.82
C ALA A 359 12.63 14.86 22.14
N SER A 360 12.11 14.33 21.02
CA SER A 360 12.81 13.27 20.25
C SER A 360 13.83 13.83 19.24
N LYS A 361 13.78 15.14 18.94
CA LYS A 361 14.76 15.79 18.06
C LYS A 361 15.98 16.33 18.81
N SER A 362 15.90 16.58 20.13
CA SER A 362 17.06 17.05 20.90
C SER A 362 18.09 15.95 21.15
N SER A 363 17.68 14.68 21.30
CA SER A 363 18.65 13.58 21.46
C SER A 363 19.44 13.27 20.18
N ARG A 364 18.93 13.68 18.99
CA ARG A 364 19.65 13.51 17.72
C ARG A 364 20.75 14.56 17.52
N ARG A 365 20.58 15.77 18.07
CA ARG A 365 21.59 16.82 18.02
C ARG A 365 22.80 16.55 18.92
N GLU A 366 22.62 15.89 20.06
CA GLU A 366 23.74 15.49 20.93
C GLU A 366 24.60 14.37 20.33
N VAL A 367 24.03 13.52 19.47
CA VAL A 367 24.79 12.48 18.74
C VAL A 367 25.58 13.06 17.57
N GLU A 368 25.04 14.08 16.87
CA GLU A 368 25.73 14.74 15.76
C GLU A 368 26.89 15.64 16.22
N SER A 369 26.81 16.29 17.39
CA SER A 369 27.94 17.06 17.94
C SER A 369 29.10 16.16 18.37
N GLY A 370 28.79 15.00 18.98
CA GLY A 370 29.82 14.03 19.37
C GLY A 370 30.56 13.36 18.20
N LEU A 371 29.93 13.28 17.02
CA LEU A 371 30.56 12.74 15.82
C LEU A 371 31.51 13.76 15.17
N ALA A 372 31.13 15.04 15.15
CA ALA A 372 31.99 16.12 14.65
C ALA A 372 33.27 16.27 15.48
N ASP A 373 33.17 16.19 16.81
CA ASP A 373 34.31 16.27 17.71
C ASP A 373 35.26 15.07 17.54
N ARG A 374 34.72 13.86 17.33
CA ARG A 374 35.52 12.65 17.06
C ARG A 374 36.21 12.67 15.69
N VAL A 375 35.61 13.32 14.69
CA VAL A 375 36.23 13.50 13.37
C VAL A 375 37.34 14.56 13.42
N ALA A 376 37.15 15.63 14.19
CA ALA A 376 38.20 16.63 14.44
C ALA A 376 39.39 16.04 15.22
N GLU A 377 39.13 15.19 16.23
CA GLU A 377 40.18 14.54 17.02
C GLU A 377 40.98 13.50 16.22
N ARG A 378 40.35 12.81 15.26
CA ARG A 378 41.06 11.92 14.32
C ARG A 378 41.96 12.69 13.36
N ARG A 379 41.48 13.80 12.79
CA ARG A 379 42.30 14.66 11.90
C ARG A 379 43.51 15.26 12.63
N ALA A 380 43.38 15.62 13.90
CA ALA A 380 44.49 16.11 14.71
C ALA A 380 45.55 15.04 15.05
N LYS A 381 45.19 13.74 15.00
CA LYS A 381 46.12 12.62 15.24
C LYS A 381 46.85 12.15 13.97
N GLU A 382 46.31 12.41 12.79
CA GLU A 382 46.94 12.04 11.51
C GLU A 382 48.02 13.04 11.04
N ASP A 383 48.07 14.25 11.60
CA ASP A 383 49.00 15.32 11.21
C ASP A 383 50.41 15.20 11.84
N LYS A 384 50.74 14.03 12.44
CA LYS A 384 52.07 13.72 13.01
C LYS A 384 52.74 12.51 12.34
N GLY A 385 52.67 12.44 11.01
CA GLY A 385 53.50 11.56 10.20
C GLY A 385 54.77 12.27 9.69
N PRO A 386 55.92 11.59 9.59
CA PRO A 386 57.19 12.24 9.25
C PRO A 386 57.23 12.72 7.80
N SER A 387 57.64 13.98 7.62
CA SER A 387 57.81 14.63 6.32
C SER A 387 58.93 13.97 5.51
N LEU A 388 58.59 13.26 4.44
CA LEU A 388 59.50 12.96 3.34
C LEU A 388 59.44 14.11 2.35
N GLY A 389 60.51 14.91 2.32
CA GLY A 389 60.65 16.03 1.41
C GLY A 389 60.89 15.57 -0.02
N LEU A 390 60.13 16.14 -0.96
CA LEU A 390 60.52 16.20 -2.36
C LEU A 390 60.13 17.57 -2.92
N SER A 391 61.14 18.25 -3.45
CA SER A 391 61.07 19.56 -4.10
C SER A 391 60.43 19.45 -5.48
N GLY A 392 59.58 20.39 -5.86
CA GLY A 392 59.07 20.53 -7.22
C GLY A 392 58.60 21.95 -7.51
N LYS A 393 59.35 22.66 -8.34
CA LYS A 393 59.08 24.02 -8.85
C LYS A 393 57.96 24.01 -9.90
N GLY A 394 57.20 25.11 -9.98
CA GLY A 394 56.41 25.53 -11.16
C GLY A 394 55.11 26.22 -10.75
N SER A 395 55.02 27.56 -10.64
CA SER A 395 54.80 28.54 -11.73
C SER A 395 53.61 28.23 -12.65
N SER A 396 52.45 28.84 -12.39
CA SER A 396 51.83 29.78 -13.35
C SER A 396 50.57 30.42 -12.77
N LYS A 397 50.49 31.74 -12.95
CA LYS A 397 49.32 32.60 -12.69
C LYS A 397 48.35 32.48 -13.86
N SER A 398 47.05 32.47 -13.61
CA SER A 398 46.09 33.04 -14.56
C SER A 398 44.93 33.70 -13.82
N ASP A 399 44.89 35.03 -13.93
CA ASP A 399 43.78 35.89 -13.57
C ASP A 399 42.55 35.59 -14.44
N ARG A 400 41.37 35.46 -13.82
CA ARG A 400 40.09 35.64 -14.51
C ARG A 400 39.32 36.79 -13.86
N LYS A 401 39.25 37.88 -14.60
CA LYS A 401 38.38 39.04 -14.35
C LYS A 401 36.91 38.66 -14.58
N ASN A 402 36.08 38.93 -13.59
CA ASN A 402 34.64 39.09 -13.77
C ASN A 402 34.36 40.49 -14.37
N LYS A 403 33.48 40.54 -15.37
CA LYS A 403 32.76 41.76 -15.75
C LYS A 403 31.32 41.62 -15.26
N ILE A 404 30.84 42.72 -14.69
CA ILE A 404 29.48 43.03 -14.25
C ILE A 404 28.56 43.11 -15.46
#